data_AF-A0A822EY65-F1
#
_entry.id   AF-A0A822EY65-F1
#
_cell.length_a   1.000
_cell.length_b   1.000
_cell.length_c   1.000
_cell.angle_alpha   90.00
_cell.angle_beta   90.00
_cell.angle_gamma   90.00
#
_symmetry.space_group_name_H-M   'P 1'
#
loop_
_entity.id
_entity.type
_entity.pdbx_description
1 polymer ?
#
loop_
_entity_poly.entity_id
_entity_poly.type
_entity_poly.pdbx_seq_one_letter_code
_entity_poly.pdbx_strand_id
1 'polypeptide(L)'
;NKTIEYSTYNVTATLKDGDNVLGVALGKGIYRVEKPLGGRYYKFLTTPHQMKLIAQLQLNYTNGNCQYIVSDSSWLTTVTGPLLESSWYGGEEYDARKELLGWDTPTYDYSTWEMADISSIPNPNVTYRA
;
A
#
# COMPACT_ATOMS: atom_id res chain seq x y z
N ASN A 1 19.30 -1.47 -3.13
CA ASN A 1 19.05 -0.04 -2.80
C ASN A 1 19.32 0.94 -3.94
N LYS A 2 19.41 0.53 -5.23
CA LYS A 2 19.66 1.47 -6.35
C LYS A 2 18.43 1.70 -7.23
N THR A 3 17.55 0.71 -7.33
CA THR A 3 16.38 0.76 -8.19
C THR A 3 15.14 0.32 -7.42
N ILE A 4 14.02 1.00 -7.63
CA ILE A 4 12.68 0.57 -7.21
C ILE A 4 11.89 0.31 -8.49
N GLU A 5 11.38 -0.90 -8.61
CA GLU A 5 10.49 -1.25 -9.70
C GLU A 5 9.06 -0.81 -9.35
N TYR A 6 8.35 -0.30 -10.35
CA TYR A 6 6.94 0.05 -10.22
C TYR A 6 6.14 -0.64 -11.32
N SER A 7 4.86 -0.83 -11.09
CA SER A 7 3.95 -1.42 -12.07
C SER A 7 2.93 -0.40 -12.53
N THR A 8 2.56 -0.46 -13.80
CA THR A 8 1.53 0.39 -14.40
C THR A 8 0.37 -0.47 -14.83
N TYR A 9 -0.84 -0.04 -14.49
CA TYR A 9 -2.08 -0.75 -14.79
C TYR A 9 -3.05 0.19 -15.51
N ASN A 10 -3.73 -0.32 -16.54
CA ASN A 10 -4.86 0.39 -17.13
C ASN A 10 -6.11 0.12 -16.30
N VAL A 11 -6.61 1.16 -15.62
CA VAL A 11 -7.78 1.09 -14.74
C VAL A 11 -9.00 1.81 -15.33
N THR A 12 -8.99 2.18 -16.62
CA THR A 12 -10.10 2.95 -17.23
C THR A 12 -11.45 2.27 -17.04
N ALA A 13 -11.51 0.94 -17.17
CA ALA A 13 -12.77 0.19 -17.07
C ALA A 13 -13.25 -0.04 -15.62
N THR A 14 -12.45 0.27 -14.60
CA THR A 14 -12.83 0.09 -13.18
C THR A 14 -13.36 1.37 -12.56
N LEU A 15 -13.11 2.52 -13.19
CA LEU A 15 -13.63 3.81 -12.75
C LEU A 15 -15.14 3.90 -12.99
N LYS A 16 -15.81 4.60 -12.09
CA LYS A 16 -17.26 4.86 -12.14
C LYS A 16 -17.50 6.37 -12.13
N ASP A 17 -18.66 6.78 -12.62
CA ASP A 17 -19.12 8.15 -12.40
C ASP A 17 -19.40 8.38 -10.90
N GLY A 18 -18.96 9.52 -10.38
CA GLY A 18 -19.08 9.88 -8.97
C GLY A 18 -17.87 9.44 -8.14
N ASP A 19 -18.12 9.05 -6.89
CA ASP A 19 -17.07 8.76 -5.94
C ASP A 19 -16.36 7.44 -6.25
N ASN A 20 -15.03 7.48 -6.21
CA ASN A 20 -14.16 6.33 -6.42
C ASN A 20 -13.18 6.24 -5.24
N VAL A 21 -12.79 5.01 -4.87
CA VAL A 21 -11.78 4.76 -3.84
C VAL A 21 -10.58 4.07 -4.48
N LEU A 22 -9.39 4.57 -4.18
CA LEU A 22 -8.13 3.90 -4.49
C LEU A 22 -7.56 3.32 -3.20
N GLY A 23 -7.70 2.01 -3.02
CA GLY A 23 -7.22 1.27 -1.86
C GLY A 23 -5.96 0.47 -2.16
N VAL A 24 -5.01 0.42 -1.21
CA VAL A 24 -3.82 -0.45 -1.29
C VAL A 24 -3.59 -1.15 0.05
N ALA A 25 -3.43 -2.49 0.02
CA ALA A 25 -2.96 -3.26 1.16
C ALA A 25 -1.45 -3.53 1.01
N LEU A 26 -0.65 -3.19 2.03
CA LEU A 26 0.80 -3.37 2.00
C LEU A 26 1.21 -4.64 2.75
N GLY A 27 1.94 -5.53 2.06
CA GLY A 27 2.68 -6.62 2.69
C GLY A 27 4.11 -6.20 3.03
N LYS A 28 4.73 -6.88 4.00
CA LYS A 28 6.12 -6.58 4.42
C LYS A 28 7.15 -6.92 3.33
N GLY A 29 6.92 -8.04 2.64
CA GLY A 29 7.82 -8.58 1.60
C GLY A 29 9.26 -8.74 2.09
N ILE A 30 10.21 -8.62 1.17
CA ILE A 30 11.65 -8.57 1.50
C ILE A 30 12.12 -7.17 1.96
N TYR A 31 11.25 -6.16 1.85
CA TYR A 31 11.59 -4.78 2.23
C TYR A 31 11.66 -4.61 3.74
N ARG A 32 10.79 -5.30 4.48
CA ARG A 32 10.71 -5.27 5.94
C ARG A 32 10.70 -6.70 6.49
N VAL A 33 11.87 -7.32 6.59
CA VAL A 33 11.95 -8.67 7.16
C VAL A 33 12.16 -8.60 8.67
N GLU A 34 11.19 -9.10 9.42
CA GLU A 34 11.22 -9.20 10.87
C GLU A 34 11.27 -10.66 11.32
N LYS A 35 11.61 -10.89 12.59
CA LYS A 35 11.51 -12.23 13.18
C LYS A 35 10.03 -12.59 13.30
N PRO A 36 9.55 -13.67 12.65
CA PRO A 36 8.16 -14.07 12.72
C PRO A 36 7.83 -14.62 14.10
N LEU A 37 6.55 -14.53 14.48
CA LEU A 37 6.02 -15.09 15.71
C LEU A 37 6.18 -16.62 15.74
N GLY A 38 6.22 -17.21 16.94
CA GLY A 38 6.15 -18.66 17.12
C GLY A 38 7.38 -19.45 16.66
N GLY A 39 8.55 -18.81 16.49
CA GLY A 39 9.80 -19.50 16.15
C GLY A 39 9.88 -20.02 14.71
N ARG A 40 9.05 -19.46 13.81
CA ARG A 40 9.05 -19.85 12.39
C ARG A 40 10.37 -19.49 11.71
N TYR A 41 10.67 -20.18 10.61
CA TYR A 41 11.89 -19.96 9.85
C TYR A 41 11.92 -18.53 9.25
N TYR A 42 13.09 -17.89 9.31
CA TYR A 42 13.31 -16.56 8.74
C TYR A 42 14.73 -16.43 8.18
N LYS A 43 14.89 -15.55 7.19
CA LYS A 43 16.17 -15.23 6.55
C LYS A 43 16.11 -13.82 5.98
N PHE A 44 17.28 -13.19 5.79
CA PHE A 44 17.42 -11.83 5.28
C PHE A 44 16.82 -10.76 6.20
N LEU A 45 17.04 -10.88 7.52
CA LEU A 45 16.69 -9.81 8.46
C LEU A 45 17.27 -8.49 7.98
N THR A 46 16.41 -7.49 7.88
CA THR A 46 16.79 -6.13 7.53
C THR A 46 16.75 -5.26 8.79
N THR A 47 17.34 -4.08 8.71
CA THR A 47 17.00 -3.01 9.66
C THR A 47 15.48 -2.78 9.61
N PRO A 48 14.81 -2.50 10.74
CA PRO A 48 13.39 -2.18 10.72
C PRO A 48 13.12 -0.98 9.82
N HIS A 49 12.31 -1.19 8.79
CA HIS A 49 11.81 -0.14 7.90
C HIS A 49 10.31 -0.02 8.11
N GLN A 50 9.79 1.20 8.18
CA GLN A 50 8.34 1.41 8.09
C GLN A 50 7.86 0.96 6.70
N MET A 51 6.65 0.42 6.61
CA MET A 51 6.04 0.14 5.30
C MET A 51 5.74 1.46 4.60
N LYS A 52 5.93 1.49 3.28
CA LYS A 52 5.82 2.71 2.47
C LYS A 52 5.09 2.40 1.17
N LEU A 53 4.36 3.39 0.67
CA LEU A 53 3.69 3.37 -0.63
C LEU A 53 4.13 4.59 -1.44
N ILE A 54 4.33 4.39 -2.74
CA ILE A 54 4.34 5.45 -3.74
C ILE A 54 3.31 5.06 -4.80
N ALA A 55 2.33 5.93 -5.02
CA ALA A 55 1.25 5.67 -5.97
C ALA A 55 0.89 6.95 -6.73
N GLN A 56 0.52 6.78 -7.99
CA GLN A 56 -0.03 7.84 -8.83
C GLN A 56 -1.11 7.24 -9.73
N LEU A 57 -2.30 7.84 -9.70
CA LEU A 57 -3.35 7.63 -10.68
C LEU A 57 -3.40 8.86 -11.60
N GLN A 58 -3.24 8.62 -12.90
CA GLN A 58 -3.38 9.65 -13.92
C GLN A 58 -4.75 9.50 -14.62
N LEU A 59 -5.57 10.54 -14.56
CA LEU A 59 -6.85 10.62 -15.23
C LEU A 59 -6.74 11.54 -16.45
N ASN A 60 -6.96 10.97 -17.63
CA ASN A 60 -7.02 11.73 -18.88
C ASN A 60 -8.49 11.89 -19.28
N TYR A 61 -8.98 13.12 -19.31
CA TYR A 61 -10.36 13.45 -19.64
C TYR A 61 -10.56 13.67 -21.13
N THR A 62 -11.78 13.45 -21.61
CA THR A 62 -12.15 13.62 -23.03
C THR A 62 -12.03 15.06 -23.54
N ASN A 63 -12.06 16.04 -22.64
CA ASN A 63 -11.81 17.45 -22.95
C ASN A 63 -10.31 17.81 -23.06
N GLY A 64 -9.41 16.83 -22.92
CA GLY A 64 -7.96 17.02 -22.99
C GLY A 64 -7.29 17.37 -21.67
N ASN A 65 -8.03 17.57 -20.58
CA ASN A 65 -7.45 17.81 -19.27
C ASN A 65 -6.84 16.54 -18.68
N CYS A 66 -5.81 16.71 -17.86
CA CYS A 66 -5.17 15.64 -17.10
C CYS A 66 -5.21 15.98 -15.60
N GLN A 67 -5.58 15.01 -14.78
CA GLN A 67 -5.51 15.11 -13.31
C GLN A 67 -4.61 14.00 -12.77
N TYR A 68 -3.85 14.32 -11.73
CA TYR A 68 -3.05 13.38 -10.99
C TYR A 68 -3.58 13.25 -9.56
N ILE A 69 -3.79 12.02 -9.12
CA ILE A 69 -4.05 11.68 -7.72
C ILE A 69 -2.80 10.95 -7.24
N VAL A 70 -2.10 11.53 -6.27
CA VAL A 70 -0.81 11.02 -5.79
C VAL A 70 -0.92 10.54 -4.35
N SER A 71 -0.04 9.62 -3.95
CA SER A 71 0.17 9.30 -2.53
C SER A 71 0.75 10.50 -1.80
N ASP A 72 0.04 11.02 -0.82
CA ASP A 72 0.43 12.15 0.04
C ASP A 72 -0.16 11.99 1.46
N SER A 73 -0.07 13.03 2.30
CA SER A 73 -0.54 12.98 3.68
C SER A 73 -2.07 12.99 3.82
N SER A 74 -2.83 13.17 2.74
CA SER A 74 -4.30 13.10 2.77
C SER A 74 -4.85 11.68 2.77
N TRP A 75 -3.99 10.69 2.51
CA TRP A 75 -4.37 9.29 2.52
C TRP A 75 -4.70 8.83 3.93
N LEU A 76 -5.74 8.00 4.05
CA LEU A 76 -6.11 7.36 5.30
C LEU A 76 -5.45 5.97 5.39
N THR A 77 -5.05 5.58 6.59
CA THR A 77 -4.34 4.32 6.87
C THR A 77 -4.92 3.65 8.11
N THR A 78 -4.80 2.32 8.16
CA THR A 78 -5.12 1.54 9.35
C THR A 78 -4.21 0.32 9.46
N VAL A 79 -3.95 -0.11 10.69
CA VAL A 79 -3.21 -1.34 11.02
C VAL A 79 -4.12 -2.41 11.63
N THR A 80 -5.44 -2.18 11.60
CA THR A 80 -6.45 -3.04 12.23
C THR A 80 -6.97 -4.15 11.32
N GLY A 81 -6.48 -4.22 10.08
CA GLY A 81 -6.90 -5.18 9.08
C GLY A 81 -6.58 -6.65 9.42
N PRO A 82 -7.03 -7.58 8.58
CA PRO A 82 -7.00 -9.00 8.88
C PRO A 82 -5.63 -9.66 8.74
N LEU A 83 -4.68 -9.05 8.02
CA LEU A 83 -3.32 -9.55 7.89
C LEU A 83 -2.49 -9.19 9.13
N LEU A 84 -2.25 -10.16 10.01
CA LEU A 84 -1.53 -9.99 11.27
C LEU A 84 -0.02 -10.12 11.11
N GLU A 85 0.41 -11.04 10.24
CA GLU A 85 1.81 -11.28 9.92
C GLU A 85 1.95 -11.66 8.45
N SER A 86 3.02 -11.19 7.81
CA SER A 86 3.38 -11.58 6.45
C SER A 86 4.90 -11.64 6.35
N SER A 87 5.42 -12.85 6.23
CA SER A 87 6.84 -13.14 6.15
C SER A 87 7.13 -14.01 4.94
N TRP A 88 8.13 -13.61 4.15
CA TRP A 88 8.51 -14.35 2.93
C TRP A 88 8.80 -15.83 3.17
N TYR A 89 9.38 -16.15 4.34
CA TYR A 89 9.71 -17.51 4.73
C TYR A 89 8.83 -18.03 5.87
N GLY A 90 8.39 -17.15 6.78
CA GLY A 90 7.57 -17.51 7.93
C GLY A 90 6.09 -17.69 7.62
N GLY A 91 5.68 -17.47 6.37
CA GLY A 91 4.29 -17.51 5.94
C GLY A 91 3.49 -16.31 6.44
N GLU A 92 2.17 -16.47 6.44
CA GLU A 92 1.23 -15.42 6.82
C GLU A 92 0.35 -15.85 7.99
N GLU A 93 -0.17 -14.88 8.71
CA GLU A 93 -1.23 -15.07 9.70
C GLU A 93 -2.36 -14.10 9.38
N TYR A 94 -3.56 -14.65 9.22
CA TYR A 94 -4.75 -13.92 8.79
C TYR A 94 -5.91 -14.22 9.73
N ASP A 95 -6.54 -13.17 10.26
CA ASP A 95 -7.71 -13.27 11.10
C ASP A 95 -8.93 -12.68 10.39
N ALA A 96 -9.75 -13.55 9.79
CA ALA A 96 -10.94 -13.16 9.04
C ALA A 96 -11.97 -12.39 9.90
N ARG A 97 -11.91 -12.49 11.24
CA ARG A 97 -12.79 -11.72 12.14
C ARG A 97 -12.48 -10.22 12.11
N LYS A 98 -11.34 -9.82 11.54
CA LYS A 98 -10.89 -8.43 11.38
C LYS A 98 -11.03 -7.93 9.94
N GLU A 99 -11.77 -8.62 9.08
CA GLU A 99 -12.05 -8.15 7.73
C GLU A 99 -12.77 -6.80 7.77
N LEU A 100 -12.22 -5.83 7.05
CA LEU A 100 -12.79 -4.49 6.89
C LEU A 100 -13.71 -4.51 5.67
N LEU A 101 -14.87 -5.15 5.80
CA LEU A 101 -15.77 -5.36 4.66
C LEU A 101 -16.18 -4.04 3.99
N GLY A 102 -15.90 -3.92 2.69
CA GLY A 102 -16.23 -2.75 1.88
C GLY A 102 -15.30 -1.55 2.06
N TRP A 103 -14.14 -1.70 2.71
CA TRP A 103 -13.15 -0.61 2.89
C TRP A 103 -12.66 0.02 1.58
N ASP A 104 -12.86 -0.65 0.46
CA ASP A 104 -12.55 -0.22 -0.90
C ASP A 104 -13.75 0.47 -1.60
N THR A 105 -14.74 0.91 -0.83
CA THR A 105 -15.95 1.59 -1.34
C THR A 105 -16.15 2.97 -0.71
N PRO A 106 -16.73 3.94 -1.44
CA PRO A 106 -16.95 5.30 -0.91
C PRO A 106 -17.83 5.37 0.35
N THR A 107 -18.65 4.34 0.58
CA THR A 107 -19.63 4.29 1.68
C THR A 107 -19.07 3.74 3.00
N TYR A 108 -17.80 3.36 3.03
CA TYR A 108 -17.16 2.85 4.23
C TYR A 108 -16.92 3.97 5.27
N ASP A 109 -17.06 3.65 6.55
CA ASP A 109 -16.76 4.59 7.63
C ASP A 109 -15.25 4.59 7.95
N TYR A 110 -14.56 5.60 7.43
CA TYR A 110 -13.13 5.80 7.66
C TYR A 110 -12.80 6.63 8.91
N SER A 111 -13.78 6.97 9.76
CA SER A 111 -13.58 7.87 10.90
C SER A 111 -12.54 7.38 11.92
N THR A 112 -12.25 6.08 11.93
CA THR A 112 -11.26 5.44 12.81
C THR A 112 -9.89 5.29 12.17
N TRP A 113 -9.74 5.65 10.90
CA TRP A 113 -8.46 5.60 10.18
C TRP A 113 -7.65 6.87 10.43
N GLU A 114 -6.33 6.74 10.38
CA GLU A 114 -5.41 7.83 10.63
C GLU A 114 -4.80 8.34 9.33
N MET A 115 -4.48 9.62 9.27
CA MET A 115 -3.80 10.22 8.12
C MET A 115 -2.40 9.62 7.94
N ALA A 116 -1.95 9.48 6.70
CA ALA A 116 -0.66 8.93 6.37
C ALA A 116 0.49 9.86 6.75
N ASP A 117 1.53 9.31 7.37
CA ASP A 117 2.80 10.00 7.56
C ASP A 117 3.59 10.09 6.24
N ILE A 118 4.15 11.27 5.96
CA ILE A 118 5.08 11.44 4.84
C ILE A 118 6.41 10.79 5.18
N SER A 119 6.82 9.84 4.34
CA SER A 119 8.11 9.19 4.44
C SER A 119 9.10 9.72 3.39
N SER A 120 10.37 9.82 3.78
CA SER A 120 11.47 10.00 2.83
C SER A 120 11.65 8.79 1.92
N ILE A 121 12.13 9.04 0.70
CA ILE A 121 12.56 8.00 -0.23
C ILE A 121 13.64 7.11 0.40
N PRO A 122 13.62 5.78 0.20
CA PRO A 122 14.57 4.87 0.86
C PRO A 122 16.05 5.18 0.57
N ASN A 123 16.34 5.76 -0.60
CA ASN A 123 17.66 6.23 -0.99
C ASN A 123 17.50 7.45 -1.91
N PRO A 124 18.17 8.59 -1.65
CA PRO A 124 18.11 9.77 -2.52
C PRO A 124 18.60 9.54 -3.96
N ASN A 125 19.43 8.52 -4.17
CA ASN A 125 19.96 8.15 -5.49
C ASN A 125 19.19 6.97 -6.13
N VAL A 126 17.95 6.72 -5.70
CA VAL A 126 17.14 5.64 -6.27
C VAL A 126 16.65 6.00 -7.67
N THR A 127 16.65 5.02 -8.56
CA THR A 127 16.04 5.12 -9.89
C THR A 127 14.71 4.36 -9.90
N TYR A 128 13.67 4.93 -10.48
CA TYR A 128 12.39 4.23 -10.70
C TYR A 128 12.39 3.58 -12.08
N ARG A 129 11.93 2.33 -12.16
CA ARG A 129 11.88 1.57 -13.41
C ARG A 129 10.55 0.81 -13.54
N ALA A 130 9.92 0.87 -14.71
CA ALA A 130 8.79 0.03 -15.08
C ALA A 130 9.26 -1.34 -15.61
#